data_AF-A0A0F2R4U8-F1
#
_entry.id   AF-A0A0F2R4U8-F1
#
_cell.length_a   1.000
_cell.length_b   1.000
_cell.length_c   1.000
_cell.angle_alpha   90.00
_cell.angle_beta   90.00
_cell.angle_gamma   90.00
#
_symmetry.space_group_name_H-M   'P 1'
#
loop_
_entity.id
_entity.type
_entity.pdbx_description
1 polymer ?
#
loop_
_entity_poly.entity_id
_entity_poly.type
_entity_poly.pdbx_seq_one_letter_code
_entity_poly.pdbx_strand_id
1 'polypeptide(L)'
;MKKTSHNMGLRLFLTIFILIFTPWSVHCTASSLKPTISVPENKSKVVAVEEKSKPRPDDPGCVRGEPEQVLKSSKFMRLSRFTATEEYLLNENVALTIQHFGCAHFSESYHFKVKSITNSKRDWRSWMNFAADRLRELPVQDVVTMQIQAMTAALRDRAKEAPSYEYKTEIPVSEGVFVSFDVKPAGNFTEIIVQYQFDL
;
A
#
# COMPACT_ATOMS: atom_id res chain seq x y z
N MET A 1 58.96 -39.43 16.28
CA MET A 1 58.91 -38.66 15.02
C MET A 1 57.76 -37.66 15.10
N LYS A 2 58.04 -36.37 14.84
CA LYS A 2 57.20 -35.32 14.21
C LYS A 2 55.75 -35.10 14.72
N LYS A 3 55.22 -33.89 14.93
CA LYS A 3 55.69 -32.50 14.88
C LYS A 3 54.51 -31.67 15.40
N THR A 4 54.75 -30.74 16.32
CA THR A 4 53.84 -29.64 16.70
C THR A 4 53.64 -28.68 15.53
N SER A 5 52.45 -28.08 15.37
CA SER A 5 52.32 -26.71 14.86
C SER A 5 50.96 -26.10 15.14
N HIS A 6 50.98 -24.97 15.84
CA HIS A 6 49.93 -23.96 15.88
C HIS A 6 49.66 -23.36 14.49
N ASN A 7 48.46 -22.78 14.31
CA ASN A 7 48.31 -21.51 13.60
C ASN A 7 47.01 -20.80 14.00
N MET A 8 47.15 -19.76 14.83
CA MET A 8 46.18 -18.68 14.97
C MET A 8 46.27 -17.79 13.74
N GLY A 9 45.15 -17.55 13.05
CA GLY A 9 45.07 -16.66 11.91
C GLY A 9 44.11 -15.51 12.17
N LEU A 10 44.55 -14.56 13.00
CA LEU A 10 43.91 -13.24 13.19
C LEU A 10 44.12 -12.43 11.90
N ARG A 11 43.05 -12.08 11.18
CA ARG A 11 43.12 -11.11 10.08
C ARG A 11 42.15 -9.96 10.34
N LEU A 12 42.72 -8.92 10.94
CA LEU A 12 42.19 -7.57 11.01
C LEU A 12 42.35 -6.96 9.61
N PHE A 13 41.25 -6.70 8.90
CA PHE A 13 41.26 -5.84 7.71
C PHE A 13 40.56 -4.53 8.05
N LEU A 14 41.41 -3.54 8.31
CA LEU A 14 41.10 -2.13 8.42
C LEU A 14 40.98 -1.60 6.98
N THR A 15 39.77 -1.23 6.54
CA THR A 15 39.58 -0.54 5.26
C THR A 15 38.97 0.83 5.53
N ILE A 16 39.84 1.83 5.57
CA ILE A 16 39.55 3.26 5.55
C ILE A 16 39.19 3.63 4.11
N PHE A 17 38.02 4.23 3.86
CA PHE A 17 37.74 4.91 2.58
C PHE A 17 36.92 6.19 2.80
N ILE A 18 37.67 7.28 2.99
CA ILE A 18 37.59 8.60 2.34
C ILE A 18 36.17 9.11 1.98
N LEU A 19 35.69 10.06 2.79
CA LEU A 19 34.63 11.02 2.45
C LEU A 19 35.18 12.07 1.47
N ILE A 20 34.66 12.10 0.25
CA ILE A 20 34.85 13.22 -0.68
C ILE A 20 33.60 14.10 -0.59
N PHE A 21 33.72 15.22 0.11
CA PHE A 21 32.76 16.32 0.06
C PHE A 21 33.01 17.12 -1.23
N THR A 22 32.07 17.12 -2.16
CA THR A 22 31.99 18.12 -3.23
C THR A 22 30.86 19.10 -2.93
N PRO A 23 31.13 20.43 -2.88
CA PRO A 23 30.08 21.42 -2.80
C PRO A 23 29.55 21.70 -4.22
N TRP A 24 28.33 21.25 -4.51
CA TRP A 24 27.61 21.71 -5.69
C TRP A 24 26.85 23.00 -5.35
N SER A 25 27.35 24.10 -5.90
CA SER A 25 26.74 25.42 -5.90
C SER A 25 25.37 25.37 -6.57
N VAL A 26 24.35 25.75 -5.81
CA VAL A 26 22.97 25.91 -6.27
C VAL A 26 22.84 27.30 -6.90
N HIS A 27 22.63 27.38 -8.22
CA HIS A 27 22.10 28.58 -8.87
C HIS A 27 20.71 28.22 -9.43
N CYS A 28 19.66 28.53 -8.66
CA CYS A 28 18.28 28.54 -9.15
C CYS A 28 17.88 29.98 -9.47
N THR A 29 17.93 30.33 -10.75
CA THR A 29 17.26 31.53 -11.29
C THR A 29 15.76 31.31 -11.29
N ALA A 30 15.04 32.02 -10.42
CA ALA A 30 13.59 32.08 -10.43
C ALA A 30 13.10 32.98 -11.57
N SER A 31 12.64 32.38 -12.67
CA SER A 31 11.82 33.09 -13.66
C SER A 31 10.36 33.04 -13.23
N SER A 32 9.89 34.14 -12.66
CA SER A 32 8.48 34.39 -12.35
C SER A 32 7.74 34.76 -13.64
N LEU A 33 7.03 33.81 -14.23
CA LEU A 33 5.98 34.08 -15.20
C LEU A 33 4.63 33.75 -14.55
N LYS A 34 3.83 34.79 -14.29
CA LYS A 34 2.41 34.68 -13.93
C LYS A 34 1.61 34.49 -15.23
N PRO A 35 0.99 33.33 -15.46
CA PRO A 35 -0.08 33.24 -16.45
C PRO A 35 -1.38 33.75 -15.80
N THR A 36 -1.82 34.94 -16.21
CA THR A 36 -3.19 35.41 -15.96
C THR A 36 -4.12 34.63 -16.90
N ILE A 37 -4.67 33.52 -16.42
CA ILE A 37 -5.75 32.80 -17.10
C ILE A 37 -7.06 33.38 -16.57
N SER A 38 -7.73 34.18 -17.39
CA SER A 38 -9.11 34.62 -17.18
C SER A 38 -10.04 33.42 -17.36
N VAL A 39 -10.53 32.88 -16.25
CA VAL A 39 -11.57 31.83 -16.25
C VAL A 39 -12.94 32.48 -16.48
N PRO A 40 -13.71 32.08 -17.50
CA PRO A 40 -15.08 32.52 -17.64
C PRO A 40 -15.95 31.92 -16.53
N GLU A 41 -16.66 32.80 -15.81
CA GLU A 41 -17.60 32.48 -14.75
C GLU A 41 -18.80 31.70 -15.32
N ASN A 42 -18.68 30.39 -15.41
CA ASN A 42 -19.80 29.51 -15.78
C ASN A 42 -20.68 29.31 -14.55
N LYS A 43 -21.77 30.08 -14.47
CA LYS A 43 -22.87 29.91 -13.49
C LYS A 43 -23.65 28.64 -13.82
N SER A 44 -23.03 27.50 -13.56
CA SER A 44 -23.73 26.21 -13.60
C SER A 44 -24.55 26.07 -12.33
N LYS A 45 -25.86 26.22 -12.48
CA LYS A 45 -26.87 26.03 -11.43
C LYS A 45 -26.83 24.55 -11.01
N VAL A 46 -26.07 24.26 -9.96
CA VAL A 46 -26.08 22.93 -9.31
C VAL A 46 -27.44 22.76 -8.65
N VAL A 47 -28.35 22.11 -9.36
CA VAL A 47 -29.56 21.56 -8.77
C VAL A 47 -29.10 20.37 -7.94
N ALA A 48 -29.02 20.57 -6.62
CA ALA A 48 -28.85 19.48 -5.68
C ALA A 48 -30.09 18.58 -5.81
N VAL A 49 -29.95 17.50 -6.59
CA VAL A 49 -30.91 16.41 -6.57
C VAL A 49 -30.60 15.64 -5.29
N GLU A 50 -31.31 16.00 -4.23
CA GLU A 50 -31.42 15.19 -3.03
C GLU A 50 -32.17 13.91 -3.42
N GLU A 51 -31.43 12.95 -3.97
CA GLU A 51 -31.95 11.63 -4.28
C GLU A 51 -32.19 10.92 -2.95
N LYS A 52 -33.40 11.07 -2.42
CA LYS A 52 -33.96 10.20 -1.38
C LYS A 52 -34.05 8.79 -1.97
N SER A 53 -32.96 8.05 -1.91
CA SER A 53 -32.92 6.63 -2.22
C SER A 53 -33.77 5.89 -1.19
N LYS A 54 -35.00 5.54 -1.59
CA LYS A 54 -35.74 4.49 -0.90
C LYS A 54 -34.92 3.19 -1.01
N PRO A 55 -34.71 2.44 0.09
CA PRO A 55 -34.11 1.12 0.00
C PRO A 55 -35.00 0.25 -0.90
N ARG A 56 -34.46 -0.18 -2.05
CA ARG A 56 -35.09 -1.22 -2.87
C ARG A 56 -34.85 -2.57 -2.18
N PRO A 57 -35.86 -3.45 -2.15
CA PRO A 57 -35.75 -4.74 -1.49
C PRO A 57 -34.65 -5.55 -2.19
N ASP A 58 -33.66 -5.93 -1.38
CA ASP A 58 -32.86 -7.15 -1.44
C ASP A 58 -32.57 -7.63 -2.86
N ASP A 59 -31.53 -7.07 -3.47
CA ASP A 59 -30.92 -7.64 -4.68
C ASP A 59 -30.30 -9.00 -4.29
N PRO A 60 -30.87 -10.13 -4.73
CA PRO A 60 -30.54 -11.46 -4.19
C PRO A 60 -29.12 -11.94 -4.55
N GLY A 61 -28.33 -11.14 -5.26
CA GLY A 61 -26.93 -11.42 -5.60
C GLY A 61 -25.88 -10.76 -4.69
N CYS A 62 -26.28 -10.00 -3.66
CA CYS A 62 -25.34 -9.22 -2.87
C CYS A 62 -25.06 -9.86 -1.49
N VAL A 63 -24.01 -10.70 -1.42
CA VAL A 63 -23.64 -11.47 -0.20
C VAL A 63 -22.94 -10.61 0.86
N ARG A 64 -22.30 -9.50 0.48
CA ARG A 64 -21.72 -8.50 1.39
C ARG A 64 -22.18 -7.11 0.96
N GLY A 65 -22.81 -6.35 1.86
CA GLY A 65 -23.53 -5.10 1.57
C GLY A 65 -22.72 -3.96 0.94
N GLU A 66 -23.19 -2.72 1.14
CA GLU A 66 -22.49 -1.52 0.64
C GLU A 66 -21.07 -1.42 1.20
N PRO A 67 -20.11 -0.78 0.50
CA PRO A 67 -18.78 -0.54 1.05
C PRO A 67 -18.83 0.16 2.41
N GLU A 68 -18.14 -0.43 3.38
CA GLU A 68 -18.00 0.06 4.74
C GLU A 68 -16.58 0.56 5.01
N GLN A 69 -16.46 1.47 5.96
CA GLN A 69 -15.18 2.04 6.34
C GLN A 69 -14.34 1.02 7.15
N VAL A 70 -13.11 0.77 6.72
CA VAL A 70 -12.15 -0.14 7.36
C VAL A 70 -11.40 0.56 8.50
N LEU A 71 -11.09 1.85 8.36
CA LEU A 71 -10.28 2.60 9.34
C LEU A 71 -11.15 3.36 10.35
N LYS A 72 -10.67 3.49 11.60
CA LYS A 72 -11.32 4.27 12.68
C LYS A 72 -11.36 5.76 12.40
N SER A 73 -10.38 6.27 11.66
CA SER A 73 -10.28 7.68 11.27
C SER A 73 -9.57 7.79 9.93
N SER A 74 -10.33 8.01 8.86
CA SER A 74 -9.84 8.20 7.50
C SER A 74 -10.79 9.11 6.72
N LYS A 75 -10.36 9.57 5.55
CA LYS A 75 -11.27 10.26 4.62
C LYS A 75 -11.96 9.20 3.76
N PHE A 76 -13.12 8.74 4.20
CA PHE A 76 -13.97 7.82 3.45
C PHE A 76 -14.84 8.57 2.44
N MET A 77 -14.76 8.19 1.18
CA MET A 77 -15.52 8.78 0.09
C MET A 77 -16.22 7.68 -0.70
N ARG A 78 -17.55 7.64 -0.59
CA ARG A 78 -18.38 6.74 -1.40
C ARG A 78 -18.48 7.30 -2.82
N LEU A 79 -18.08 6.50 -3.80
CA LEU A 79 -18.08 6.86 -5.22
C LEU A 79 -19.36 6.39 -5.91
N SER A 80 -19.87 5.23 -5.51
CA SER A 80 -21.13 4.67 -6.00
C SER A 80 -21.74 3.77 -4.93
N ARG A 81 -22.85 3.07 -5.26
CA ARG A 81 -23.44 2.05 -4.38
C ARG A 81 -22.46 0.92 -4.04
N PHE A 82 -21.54 0.60 -4.93
CA PHE A 82 -20.67 -0.58 -4.82
C PHE A 82 -19.19 -0.23 -4.73
N THR A 83 -18.83 1.06 -4.76
CA THR A 83 -17.43 1.50 -4.71
C THR A 83 -17.23 2.64 -3.75
N ALA A 84 -16.11 2.59 -3.02
CA ALA A 84 -15.67 3.66 -2.15
C ALA A 84 -14.14 3.74 -2.15
N THR A 85 -13.61 4.86 -1.68
CA THR A 85 -12.18 5.01 -1.42
C THR A 85 -11.95 5.58 -0.03
N GLU A 86 -10.90 5.11 0.64
CA GLU A 86 -10.38 5.70 1.86
C GLU A 86 -8.97 6.22 1.67
N GLU A 87 -8.70 7.42 2.19
CA GLU A 87 -7.36 7.98 2.25
C GLU A 87 -6.91 8.10 3.70
N TYR A 88 -5.69 7.63 3.98
CA TYR A 88 -5.08 7.69 5.31
C TYR A 88 -3.57 7.94 5.20
N LEU A 89 -3.06 8.88 6.01
CA LEU A 89 -1.63 9.15 6.08
C LEU A 89 -1.04 8.40 7.28
N LEU A 90 -0.26 7.35 7.03
CA LEU A 90 0.38 6.58 8.11
C LEU A 90 1.49 7.41 8.75
N ASN A 91 2.30 8.08 7.94
CA ASN A 91 3.35 9.01 8.35
C ASN A 91 3.78 9.86 7.14
N GLU A 92 4.74 10.77 7.33
CA GLU A 92 5.28 11.68 6.30
C GLU A 92 5.83 10.99 5.03
N ASN A 93 6.16 9.70 5.11
CA ASN A 93 6.77 8.94 4.01
C ASN A 93 5.85 7.84 3.46
N VAL A 94 4.70 7.59 4.08
CA VAL A 94 3.78 6.52 3.69
C VAL A 94 2.34 7.01 3.72
N ALA A 95 1.73 7.09 2.54
CA ALA A 95 0.30 7.30 2.37
C ALA A 95 -0.39 6.00 1.99
N LEU A 96 -1.61 5.80 2.45
CA LEU A 96 -2.48 4.67 2.11
C LEU A 96 -3.72 5.18 1.40
N THR A 97 -4.07 4.50 0.32
CA THR A 97 -5.40 4.55 -0.28
C THR A 97 -6.01 3.16 -0.25
N ILE A 98 -7.21 3.01 0.30
CA ILE A 98 -7.98 1.76 0.22
C ILE A 98 -9.07 1.96 -0.84
N GLN A 99 -9.17 1.03 -1.78
CA GLN A 99 -10.27 0.97 -2.74
C GLN A 99 -11.18 -0.19 -2.36
N HIS A 100 -12.47 0.08 -2.24
CA HIS A 100 -13.48 -0.90 -1.85
C HIS A 100 -14.35 -1.22 -3.06
N PHE A 101 -14.61 -2.51 -3.28
CA PHE A 101 -15.48 -3.01 -4.33
C PHE A 101 -16.47 -4.04 -3.75
N GLY A 102 -17.77 -3.79 -3.90
CA GLY A 102 -18.86 -4.80 -3.82
C GLY A 102 -19.46 -5.02 -5.22
N CYS A 103 -20.59 -5.67 -5.48
CA CYS A 103 -21.09 -6.99 -5.03
C CYS A 103 -20.97 -7.97 -6.23
N ALA A 104 -21.04 -9.29 -5.97
CA ALA A 104 -20.58 -10.46 -6.75
C ALA A 104 -19.17 -10.95 -6.33
N HIS A 105 -18.19 -10.06 -6.18
CA HIS A 105 -16.89 -10.40 -5.56
C HIS A 105 -16.46 -9.25 -4.64
N PHE A 106 -16.60 -9.44 -3.33
CA PHE A 106 -16.11 -8.46 -2.37
C PHE A 106 -14.59 -8.38 -2.46
N SER A 107 -14.05 -7.18 -2.69
CA SER A 107 -12.61 -6.97 -2.67
C SER A 107 -12.22 -5.60 -2.12
N GLU A 108 -11.03 -5.58 -1.52
CA GLU A 108 -10.39 -4.37 -1.00
C GLU A 108 -8.95 -4.32 -1.48
N SER A 109 -8.55 -3.20 -2.06
CA SER A 109 -7.18 -2.96 -2.50
C SER A 109 -6.52 -1.90 -1.64
N TYR A 110 -5.45 -2.27 -0.95
CA TYR A 110 -4.65 -1.41 -0.07
C TYR A 110 -3.40 -0.95 -0.83
N HIS A 111 -3.37 0.33 -1.19
CA HIS A 111 -2.29 0.96 -1.95
C HIS A 111 -1.40 1.79 -1.03
N PHE A 112 -0.24 1.27 -0.65
CA PHE A 112 0.76 2.00 0.12
C PHE A 112 1.71 2.72 -0.83
N LYS A 113 1.65 4.06 -0.84
CA LYS A 113 2.60 4.91 -1.57
C LYS A 113 3.73 5.30 -0.62
N VAL A 114 4.90 4.73 -0.87
CA VAL A 114 6.11 4.95 -0.08
C VAL A 114 7.00 5.95 -0.80
N LYS A 115 7.23 7.12 -0.20
CA LYS A 115 8.14 8.14 -0.73
C LYS A 115 9.55 7.57 -0.80
N SER A 116 10.10 7.46 -2.01
CA SER A 116 11.40 6.85 -2.22
C SER A 116 12.49 7.89 -1.99
N ILE A 117 13.35 7.69 -0.99
CA ILE A 117 14.64 8.39 -0.94
C ILE A 117 15.74 7.52 -1.59
N THR A 118 15.64 6.18 -1.56
CA THR A 118 16.74 5.30 -2.07
C THR A 118 16.38 3.79 -2.23
N ASN A 119 15.12 3.37 -2.08
CA ASN A 119 14.80 1.94 -1.79
C ASN A 119 14.51 1.02 -3.01
N SER A 120 14.97 1.34 -4.21
CA SER A 120 14.72 0.53 -5.42
C SER A 120 15.37 -0.88 -5.44
N LYS A 121 16.07 -1.29 -4.37
CA LYS A 121 16.79 -2.57 -4.29
C LYS A 121 16.17 -3.61 -3.33
N ARG A 122 15.04 -3.31 -2.69
CA ARG A 122 14.38 -4.30 -1.82
C ARG A 122 13.82 -5.44 -2.65
N ASP A 123 14.07 -6.67 -2.22
CA ASP A 123 13.48 -7.86 -2.81
C ASP A 123 11.99 -7.97 -2.46
N TRP A 124 11.28 -8.87 -3.14
CA TRP A 124 9.83 -9.06 -2.94
C TRP A 124 9.50 -9.45 -1.49
N ARG A 125 10.36 -10.23 -0.82
CA ARG A 125 10.19 -10.63 0.59
C ARG A 125 10.22 -9.42 1.52
N SER A 126 11.17 -8.52 1.30
CA SER A 126 11.31 -7.29 2.08
C SER A 126 10.08 -6.39 1.91
N TRP A 127 9.55 -6.28 0.70
CA TRP A 127 8.33 -5.51 0.47
C TRP A 127 7.08 -6.17 1.03
N MET A 128 6.96 -7.49 0.96
CA MET A 128 5.84 -8.24 1.50
C MET A 128 5.79 -8.16 3.03
N ASN A 129 6.95 -8.31 3.70
CA ASN A 129 7.07 -8.08 5.15
C ASN A 129 6.76 -6.63 5.53
N PHE A 130 7.24 -5.66 4.74
CA PHE A 130 6.91 -4.25 4.95
C PHE A 130 5.40 -4.00 4.86
N ALA A 131 4.72 -4.56 3.86
CA ALA A 131 3.26 -4.44 3.72
C ALA A 131 2.52 -5.05 4.90
N ALA A 132 2.93 -6.24 5.35
CA ALA A 132 2.37 -6.91 6.52
C ALA A 132 2.54 -6.06 7.80
N ASP A 133 3.71 -5.44 7.99
CA ASP A 133 3.94 -4.54 9.12
C ASP A 133 3.04 -3.31 9.06
N ARG A 134 2.86 -2.69 7.87
CA ARG A 134 1.97 -1.53 7.71
C ARG A 134 0.51 -1.88 7.90
N LEU A 135 0.04 -3.03 7.43
CA LEU A 135 -1.32 -3.51 7.67
C LEU A 135 -1.60 -3.67 9.17
N ARG A 136 -0.67 -4.28 9.92
CA ARG A 136 -0.80 -4.48 11.37
C ARG A 136 -0.87 -3.16 12.16
N GLU A 137 -0.27 -2.09 11.65
CA GLU A 137 -0.26 -0.78 12.29
C GLU A 137 -1.53 0.05 12.02
N LEU A 138 -2.41 -0.39 11.11
CA LEU A 138 -3.59 0.39 10.75
C LEU A 138 -4.57 0.49 11.93
N PRO A 139 -5.11 1.69 12.22
CA PRO A 139 -6.13 1.86 13.25
C PRO A 139 -7.49 1.39 12.70
N VAL A 140 -7.69 0.09 12.59
CA VAL A 140 -8.86 -0.48 11.94
C VAL A 140 -10.07 -0.60 12.88
N GLN A 141 -11.27 -0.65 12.30
CA GLN A 141 -12.51 -0.94 13.04
C GLN A 141 -12.42 -2.34 13.68
N ASP A 142 -13.12 -2.53 14.79
CA ASP A 142 -13.02 -3.79 15.54
C ASP A 142 -13.52 -4.99 14.70
N VAL A 143 -14.56 -4.77 13.89
CA VAL A 143 -15.16 -5.80 13.01
C VAL A 143 -14.23 -6.30 11.90
N VAL A 144 -13.24 -5.51 11.47
CA VAL A 144 -12.26 -5.90 10.42
C VAL A 144 -10.90 -6.34 10.99
N THR A 145 -10.74 -6.32 12.32
CA THR A 145 -9.45 -6.63 12.97
C THR A 145 -8.95 -8.03 12.62
N MET A 146 -9.84 -9.02 12.65
CA MET A 146 -9.49 -10.41 12.30
C MET A 146 -9.06 -10.55 10.84
N GLN A 147 -9.70 -9.81 9.92
CA GLN A 147 -9.35 -9.81 8.51
C GLN A 147 -7.92 -9.29 8.30
N ILE A 148 -7.59 -8.14 8.89
CA ILE A 148 -6.25 -7.53 8.77
C ILE A 148 -5.17 -8.42 9.39
N GLN A 149 -5.47 -9.08 10.52
CA GLN A 149 -4.56 -10.05 11.13
C GLN A 149 -4.30 -11.24 10.22
N ALA A 150 -5.36 -11.79 9.59
CA ALA A 150 -5.24 -12.92 8.69
C ALA A 150 -4.45 -12.58 7.42
N MET A 151 -4.70 -11.40 6.81
CA MET A 151 -3.90 -10.89 5.69
C MET A 151 -2.43 -10.72 6.06
N THR A 152 -2.15 -10.14 7.24
CA THR A 152 -0.79 -9.93 7.76
C THR A 152 -0.06 -11.26 7.93
N ALA A 153 -0.73 -12.28 8.50
CA ALA A 153 -0.16 -13.61 8.68
C ALA A 153 0.14 -14.27 7.32
N ALA A 154 -0.82 -14.27 6.39
CA ALA A 154 -0.66 -14.85 5.07
C ALA A 154 0.54 -14.25 4.29
N LEU A 155 0.69 -12.93 4.30
CA LEU A 155 1.85 -12.25 3.70
C LEU A 155 3.17 -12.66 4.35
N ARG A 156 3.23 -12.71 5.69
CA ARG A 156 4.44 -13.11 6.42
C ARG A 156 4.81 -14.56 6.19
N ASP A 157 3.84 -15.45 6.09
CA ASP A 157 4.08 -16.87 5.83
C ASP A 157 4.56 -17.08 4.40
N ARG A 158 3.91 -16.44 3.42
CA ARG A 158 4.36 -16.47 2.02
C ARG A 158 5.77 -15.91 1.84
N ALA A 159 6.13 -14.86 2.59
CA ALA A 159 7.48 -14.28 2.54
C ALA A 159 8.58 -15.24 3.03
N LYS A 160 8.25 -16.28 3.81
CA LYS A 160 9.20 -17.31 4.27
C LYS A 160 9.45 -18.40 3.23
N GLU A 161 8.58 -18.54 2.22
CA GLU A 161 8.67 -19.60 1.22
C GLU A 161 9.78 -19.33 0.17
N ALA A 162 10.33 -20.41 -0.38
CA ALA A 162 11.39 -20.41 -1.40
C ALA A 162 10.90 -21.06 -2.71
N PRO A 163 11.50 -20.75 -3.88
CA PRO A 163 12.59 -19.81 -4.11
C PRO A 163 12.15 -18.41 -4.60
N SER A 164 10.95 -18.26 -5.16
CA SER A 164 10.48 -17.01 -5.78
C SER A 164 8.96 -16.84 -5.65
N TYR A 165 8.52 -15.59 -5.52
CA TYR A 165 7.11 -15.22 -5.62
C TYR A 165 6.87 -14.52 -6.96
N GLU A 166 5.81 -14.92 -7.66
CA GLU A 166 5.29 -14.20 -8.81
C GLU A 166 4.26 -13.16 -8.32
N TYR A 167 4.43 -11.91 -8.72
CA TYR A 167 3.54 -10.84 -8.29
C TYR A 167 2.10 -11.13 -8.73
N LYS A 168 1.15 -10.77 -7.87
CA LYS A 168 -0.28 -11.04 -8.01
C LYS A 168 -0.69 -12.51 -7.92
N THR A 169 0.22 -13.44 -7.62
CA THR A 169 -0.18 -14.80 -7.25
C THR A 169 -1.01 -14.75 -5.97
N GLU A 170 -2.16 -15.44 -6.00
CA GLU A 170 -3.05 -15.57 -4.85
C GLU A 170 -2.36 -16.30 -3.70
N ILE A 171 -2.56 -15.75 -2.50
CA ILE A 171 -2.07 -16.29 -1.24
C ILE A 171 -3.33 -16.64 -0.43
N PRO A 172 -3.59 -17.92 -0.17
CA PRO A 172 -4.80 -18.32 0.56
C PRO A 172 -4.74 -17.78 1.99
N VAL A 173 -5.84 -17.18 2.43
CA VAL A 173 -6.05 -16.70 3.81
C VAL A 173 -6.99 -17.66 4.55
N SER A 174 -8.07 -18.06 3.88
CA SER A 174 -9.03 -19.09 4.30
C SER A 174 -9.73 -19.67 3.08
N GLU A 175 -10.68 -20.60 3.27
CA GLU A 175 -11.52 -21.09 2.18
C GLU A 175 -12.27 -19.93 1.51
N GLY A 176 -12.15 -19.83 0.17
CA GLY A 176 -12.75 -18.76 -0.63
C GLY A 176 -12.13 -17.37 -0.43
N VAL A 177 -11.02 -17.23 0.32
CA VAL A 177 -10.43 -15.92 0.62
C VAL A 177 -8.94 -15.90 0.29
N PHE A 178 -8.56 -14.90 -0.50
CA PHE A 178 -7.22 -14.74 -1.00
C PHE A 178 -6.69 -13.33 -0.76
N VAL A 179 -5.38 -13.24 -0.59
CA VAL A 179 -4.63 -11.98 -0.70
C VAL A 179 -3.68 -12.08 -1.88
N SER A 180 -3.55 -11.01 -2.65
CA SER A 180 -2.49 -10.89 -3.66
C SER A 180 -1.61 -9.68 -3.36
N PHE A 181 -0.37 -9.73 -3.86
CA PHE A 181 0.66 -8.76 -3.56
C PHE A 181 1.37 -8.29 -4.84
N ASP A 182 1.52 -6.98 -5.02
CA ASP A 182 2.22 -6.38 -6.15
C ASP A 182 3.04 -5.17 -5.71
N VAL A 183 4.10 -4.86 -6.45
CA VAL A 183 4.97 -3.70 -6.20
C VAL A 183 5.27 -3.00 -7.52
N LYS A 184 4.93 -1.71 -7.61
CA LYS A 184 5.11 -0.91 -8.81
C LYS A 184 5.97 0.32 -8.52
N PRO A 185 6.99 0.61 -9.35
CA PRO A 185 7.63 1.92 -9.33
C PRO A 185 6.67 2.96 -9.91
N ALA A 186 6.55 4.13 -9.27
CA ALA A 186 5.66 5.19 -9.71
C ALA A 186 6.28 6.55 -9.45
N GLY A 187 7.06 7.04 -10.42
CA GLY A 187 7.77 8.32 -10.33
C GLY A 187 8.67 8.39 -9.09
N ASN A 188 8.32 9.26 -8.14
CA ASN A 188 9.08 9.52 -6.91
C ASN A 188 8.68 8.62 -5.73
N PHE A 189 7.80 7.65 -5.96
CA PHE A 189 7.34 6.71 -4.94
C PHE A 189 7.38 5.27 -5.44
N THR A 190 7.37 4.35 -4.48
CA THR A 190 7.08 2.94 -4.72
C THR A 190 5.66 2.68 -4.23
N GLU A 191 4.82 2.13 -5.09
CA GLU A 191 3.48 1.70 -4.72
C GLU A 191 3.49 0.21 -4.41
N ILE A 192 2.99 -0.15 -3.24
CA ILE A 192 2.79 -1.53 -2.82
C ILE A 192 1.29 -1.77 -2.76
N ILE A 193 0.82 -2.80 -3.45
CA ILE A 193 -0.60 -3.12 -3.55
C ILE A 193 -0.82 -4.46 -2.85
N VAL A 194 -1.70 -4.45 -1.85
CA VAL A 194 -2.23 -5.67 -1.23
C VAL A 194 -3.71 -5.74 -1.56
N GLN A 195 -4.14 -6.75 -2.29
CA GLN A 195 -5.55 -6.92 -2.63
C GLN A 195 -6.12 -8.10 -1.86
N TYR A 196 -7.16 -7.86 -1.08
CA TYR A 196 -7.97 -8.87 -0.40
C TYR A 196 -9.20 -9.17 -1.25
N GLN A 197 -9.46 -10.44 -1.53
CA GLN A 197 -10.57 -10.87 -2.38
C GLN A 197 -11.29 -12.07 -1.76
N PHE A 198 -12.62 -12.04 -1.85
CA PHE A 198 -13.49 -13.17 -1.55
C PHE A 198 -14.02 -13.74 -2.86
N ASP A 199 -13.77 -15.03 -3.12
CA ASP A 199 -14.36 -15.79 -4.23
C ASP A 199 -15.52 -16.61 -3.68
N LEU A 200 -16.72 -16.39 -4.23
CA LEU A 200 -17.98 -16.99 -3.79
C LEU A 200 -18.31 -18.24 -4.61
#